data_AF-A0A645F0R8-F1
#
_entry.id   AF-A0A645F0R8-F1
#
_cell.length_a   1.000
_cell.length_b   1.000
_cell.length_c   1.000
_cell.angle_alpha   90.00
_cell.angle_beta   90.00
_cell.angle_gamma   90.00
#
_symmetry.space_group_name_H-M   'P 1'
#
loop_
_entity.id
_entity.type
_entity.pdbx_description
1 polymer ?
#
loop_
_entity_poly.entity_id
_entity_poly.type
_entity_poly.pdbx_seq_one_letter_code
_entity_poly.pdbx_strand_id
1 'polypeptide(L)'
;MQGLAESENDVISTLNEVRNKIKNLEERRAEIEKWIETELAPQADKLREGIQQYRSYIQLQQESTVLHNVSQEWITELQKQENSEDSDKPKFKPKEHFPVDFNSRIDEIAYSILTDCKYENLNTAHFNMGTFDLEINGYAKEDSHGKGYWAFINTVLGLTFRQYLHEEAVYKPGIFVVATPLLGLDQGVEDNAPTSMRTALFQYFIDNQSEGQMIVVENTKDLPELDYEAGGAKVIEFTQDKYKSKYKESRYGFLHDVYSN
;
A
#
# COMPACT_ATOMS: atom_id res chain seq x y z
N MET A 1 66.25 -88.90 -2.46
CA MET A 1 65.40 -88.40 -1.36
C MET A 1 65.47 -86.87 -1.19
N GLN A 2 66.42 -86.14 -1.78
CA GLN A 2 66.55 -84.68 -1.62
C GLN A 2 65.62 -83.86 -2.53
N GLY A 3 65.44 -84.25 -3.81
CA GLY A 3 64.59 -83.50 -4.76
C GLY A 3 63.08 -83.59 -4.52
N LEU A 4 62.61 -84.60 -3.76
CA LEU A 4 61.19 -84.67 -3.35
C LEU A 4 60.88 -83.68 -2.22
N ALA A 5 61.80 -83.50 -1.27
CA ALA A 5 61.65 -82.57 -0.15
C ALA A 5 61.73 -81.09 -0.60
N GLU A 6 62.55 -80.78 -1.61
CA GLU A 6 62.63 -79.44 -2.21
C GLU A 6 61.36 -79.08 -2.99
N SER A 7 60.82 -80.01 -3.78
CA SER A 7 59.54 -79.81 -4.48
C SER A 7 58.35 -79.70 -3.52
N GLU A 8 58.38 -80.44 -2.41
CA GLU A 8 57.36 -80.36 -1.37
C GLU A 8 57.40 -78.99 -0.66
N ASN A 9 58.59 -78.47 -0.36
CA ASN A 9 58.76 -77.13 0.21
C ASN A 9 58.33 -76.02 -0.75
N ASP A 10 58.62 -76.14 -2.04
CA ASP A 10 58.21 -75.16 -3.06
C ASP A 10 56.68 -75.11 -3.22
N VAL A 11 56.04 -76.28 -3.21
CA VAL A 11 54.57 -76.40 -3.22
C VAL A 11 53.95 -75.84 -1.93
N ILE A 12 54.58 -76.05 -0.76
CA ILE A 12 54.11 -75.47 0.51
C ILE A 12 54.27 -73.94 0.50
N SER A 13 55.37 -73.41 -0.06
CA SER A 13 55.61 -71.98 -0.19
C SER A 13 54.55 -71.31 -1.09
N THR A 14 54.32 -71.87 -2.29
CA THR A 14 53.29 -71.38 -3.20
C THR A 14 51.88 -71.51 -2.62
N LEU A 15 51.58 -72.60 -1.90
CA LEU A 15 50.30 -72.76 -1.20
C LEU A 15 50.08 -71.66 -0.15
N ASN A 16 51.12 -71.29 0.60
CA ASN A 16 51.06 -70.22 1.58
C ASN A 16 50.91 -68.84 0.93
N GLU A 17 51.61 -68.57 -0.18
CA GLU A 17 51.43 -67.34 -0.95
C GLU A 17 50.02 -67.21 -1.51
N VAL A 18 49.46 -68.28 -2.07
CA VAL A 18 48.09 -68.30 -2.61
C VAL A 18 47.08 -68.10 -1.47
N ARG A 19 47.27 -68.76 -0.33
CA ARG A 19 46.42 -68.54 0.86
C ARG A 19 46.47 -67.09 1.37
N ASN A 20 47.66 -66.48 1.38
CA ASN A 20 47.80 -65.07 1.76
C ASN A 20 47.13 -64.13 0.75
N LYS A 21 47.22 -64.42 -0.55
CA LYS A 21 46.51 -63.67 -1.59
C LYS A 21 44.99 -63.81 -1.44
N ILE A 22 44.49 -65.02 -1.18
CA ILE A 22 43.06 -65.26 -0.94
C ILE A 22 42.60 -64.44 0.28
N LYS A 23 43.34 -64.51 1.39
CA LYS A 23 43.03 -63.75 2.60
C LYS A 23 42.98 -62.24 2.35
N ASN A 24 43.97 -61.69 1.63
CA ASN A 24 43.99 -60.27 1.29
C ASN A 24 42.80 -59.87 0.38
N LEU A 25 42.43 -60.72 -0.57
CA LEU A 25 41.26 -60.50 -1.43
C LEU A 25 39.95 -60.58 -0.66
N GLU A 26 39.83 -61.48 0.30
CA GLU A 26 38.67 -61.58 1.19
C GLU A 26 38.55 -60.35 2.11
N GLU A 27 39.66 -59.86 2.66
CA GLU A 27 39.71 -58.63 3.47
C GLU A 27 39.31 -57.40 2.63
N ARG A 28 39.85 -57.26 1.42
CA ARG A 28 39.45 -56.19 0.48
C ARG A 28 38.00 -56.29 0.06
N ARG A 29 37.48 -57.51 -0.12
CA ARG A 29 36.06 -57.70 -0.42
C ARG A 29 35.19 -57.21 0.74
N ALA A 30 35.53 -57.60 1.97
CA ALA A 30 34.81 -57.18 3.16
C ALA A 30 34.86 -55.66 3.37
N GLU A 31 35.99 -55.01 3.08
CA GLU A 31 36.13 -53.55 3.14
C GLU A 31 35.22 -52.84 2.12
N ILE A 32 35.21 -53.31 0.87
CA ILE A 32 34.34 -52.77 -0.19
C ILE A 32 32.87 -52.98 0.16
N GLU A 33 32.51 -54.17 0.64
CA GLU A 33 31.14 -54.54 1.04
C GLU A 33 30.66 -53.65 2.19
N LYS A 34 31.53 -53.40 3.17
CA LYS A 34 31.26 -52.43 4.24
C LYS A 34 31.07 -51.02 3.70
N TRP A 35 31.91 -50.56 2.77
CA TRP A 35 31.78 -49.21 2.20
C TRP A 35 30.48 -49.02 1.41
N ILE A 36 30.05 -50.06 0.69
CA ILE A 36 28.75 -50.11 0.01
C ILE A 36 27.61 -49.96 1.04
N GLU A 37 27.66 -50.72 2.13
CA GLU A 37 26.62 -50.70 3.16
C GLU A 37 26.57 -49.39 3.95
N THR A 38 27.72 -48.83 4.31
CA THR A 38 27.77 -47.66 5.20
C THR A 38 27.64 -46.33 4.48
N GLU A 39 28.06 -46.23 3.22
CA GLU A 39 28.06 -44.96 2.49
C GLU A 39 27.17 -44.97 1.24
N LEU A 40 27.36 -45.92 0.33
CA LEU A 40 26.70 -45.89 -0.97
C LEU A 40 25.21 -46.22 -0.90
N ALA A 41 24.83 -47.23 -0.13
CA ALA A 41 23.41 -47.61 0.03
C ALA A 41 22.59 -46.49 0.70
N PRO A 42 23.03 -45.87 1.82
CA PRO A 42 22.32 -44.72 2.39
C PRO A 42 22.22 -43.51 1.45
N GLN A 43 23.24 -43.25 0.63
CA GLN A 43 23.19 -42.17 -0.36
C GLN A 43 22.18 -42.48 -1.48
N ALA A 44 22.11 -43.72 -1.94
CA ALA A 44 21.13 -44.15 -2.93
C ALA A 44 19.69 -44.04 -2.40
N ASP A 45 19.47 -44.38 -1.13
CA ASP A 45 18.15 -44.26 -0.50
C ASP A 45 17.74 -42.81 -0.29
N LYS A 46 18.66 -41.93 0.14
CA LYS A 46 18.41 -40.47 0.19
C LYS A 46 18.03 -39.91 -1.18
N LEU A 47 18.70 -40.35 -2.24
CA LEU A 47 18.39 -39.90 -3.59
C LEU A 47 17.00 -40.38 -4.04
N ARG A 48 16.62 -41.63 -3.70
CA ARG A 48 15.27 -42.15 -3.96
C ARG A 48 14.20 -41.38 -3.20
N GLU A 49 14.43 -41.05 -1.94
CA GLU A 49 13.52 -40.22 -1.15
C GLU A 49 13.36 -38.83 -1.77
N GLY A 50 14.46 -38.19 -2.18
CA GLY A 50 14.44 -36.90 -2.86
C GLY A 50 13.65 -36.93 -4.18
N ILE A 51 13.82 -37.98 -4.99
CA ILE A 51 13.03 -38.19 -6.22
C ILE A 51 11.55 -38.34 -5.90
N GLN A 52 11.20 -39.09 -4.85
CA GLN A 52 9.82 -39.29 -4.45
C GLN A 52 9.18 -37.97 -3.99
N GLN A 53 9.89 -37.17 -3.19
CA GLN A 53 9.43 -35.84 -2.78
C GLN A 53 9.23 -34.91 -3.98
N TYR A 54 10.15 -34.93 -4.94
CA TYR A 54 10.04 -34.11 -6.16
C TYR A 54 8.85 -34.51 -7.03
N ARG A 55 8.55 -35.82 -7.13
CA ARG A 55 7.34 -36.31 -7.82
C ARG A 55 6.07 -35.82 -7.13
N SER A 56 6.00 -35.91 -5.80
CA SER A 56 4.85 -35.37 -5.04
C SER A 56 4.68 -33.86 -5.24
N TYR A 57 5.78 -33.11 -5.31
CA TYR A 57 5.75 -31.68 -5.61
C TYR A 57 5.16 -31.38 -7.00
N ILE A 58 5.60 -32.10 -8.04
CA ILE A 58 5.04 -31.96 -9.40
C ILE A 58 3.53 -32.25 -9.41
N GLN A 59 3.11 -33.29 -8.68
CA GLN A 59 1.68 -33.64 -8.59
C GLN A 59 0.87 -32.50 -7.93
N LEU A 60 1.35 -31.96 -6.81
CA LEU A 60 0.69 -30.82 -6.14
C LEU A 60 0.63 -29.58 -7.05
N GLN A 61 1.66 -29.34 -7.86
CA GLN A 61 1.67 -28.24 -8.81
C GLN A 61 0.63 -28.42 -9.93
N GLN A 62 0.47 -29.65 -10.42
CA GLN A 62 -0.58 -29.98 -11.40
C GLN A 62 -1.97 -29.80 -10.80
N GLU A 63 -2.20 -30.29 -9.58
CA GLU A 63 -3.47 -30.10 -8.86
C GLU A 63 -3.78 -28.61 -8.65
N SER A 64 -2.79 -27.81 -8.25
CA SER A 64 -2.92 -26.36 -8.11
C SER A 64 -3.28 -25.67 -9.44
N THR A 65 -2.70 -26.13 -10.55
CA THR A 65 -3.00 -25.61 -11.90
C THR A 65 -4.45 -25.93 -12.29
N VAL A 66 -4.92 -27.15 -12.01
CA VAL A 66 -6.31 -27.54 -12.27
C VAL A 66 -7.28 -26.68 -11.44
N LEU A 67 -7.00 -26.50 -10.13
CA LEU A 67 -7.80 -25.63 -9.27
C LEU A 67 -7.82 -24.18 -9.76
N HIS A 68 -6.69 -23.65 -10.21
CA HIS A 68 -6.60 -22.32 -10.78
C HIS A 68 -7.47 -22.17 -12.03
N ASN A 69 -7.42 -23.13 -12.96
CA ASN A 69 -8.23 -23.12 -14.16
C ASN A 69 -9.72 -23.16 -13.84
N VAL A 70 -10.14 -24.04 -12.92
CA VAL A 70 -11.55 -24.10 -12.45
C VAL A 70 -11.98 -22.78 -11.82
N SER A 71 -11.11 -22.15 -11.02
CA SER A 71 -11.38 -20.84 -10.44
C SER A 71 -11.54 -19.75 -11.51
N GLN A 72 -10.73 -19.75 -12.56
CA GLN A 72 -10.85 -18.79 -13.67
C GLN A 72 -12.13 -19.02 -14.49
N GLU A 73 -12.50 -20.29 -14.73
CA GLU A 73 -13.77 -20.64 -15.36
C GLU A 73 -14.96 -20.15 -14.53
N TRP A 74 -14.96 -20.37 -13.20
CA TRP A 74 -16.00 -19.86 -12.31
C TRP A 74 -16.06 -18.33 -12.27
N ILE A 75 -14.91 -17.64 -12.23
CA ILE A 75 -14.87 -16.16 -12.34
C ILE A 75 -15.50 -15.72 -13.66
N THR A 76 -15.18 -16.40 -14.76
CA THR A 76 -15.73 -16.08 -16.08
C THR A 76 -17.25 -16.33 -16.13
N GLU A 77 -17.74 -17.42 -15.56
CA GLU A 77 -19.18 -17.71 -15.49
C GLU A 77 -19.92 -16.74 -14.55
N LEU A 78 -19.33 -16.35 -13.41
CA LEU A 78 -19.87 -15.30 -12.55
C LEU A 78 -19.95 -13.95 -13.27
N GLN A 79 -18.90 -13.58 -14.02
CA GLN A 79 -18.90 -12.39 -14.86
C GLN A 79 -19.97 -12.48 -15.95
N LYS A 80 -20.18 -13.65 -16.58
CA LYS A 80 -21.26 -13.84 -17.55
C LYS A 80 -22.63 -13.72 -16.89
N GLN A 81 -22.82 -14.25 -15.68
CA GLN A 81 -24.06 -14.09 -14.92
C GLN A 81 -24.31 -12.63 -14.56
N GLU A 82 -23.32 -11.91 -14.01
CA GLU A 82 -23.39 -10.46 -13.75
C GLU A 82 -23.71 -9.66 -15.04
N ASN A 83 -23.16 -10.04 -16.19
CA ASN A 83 -23.45 -9.40 -17.47
C ASN A 83 -24.78 -9.86 -18.11
N SER A 84 -25.35 -10.99 -17.68
CA SER A 84 -26.61 -11.54 -18.22
C SER A 84 -27.84 -11.19 -17.37
N GLU A 85 -27.64 -10.86 -16.10
CA GLU A 85 -28.72 -10.46 -15.18
C GLU A 85 -29.06 -8.96 -15.28
N ASP A 86 -28.32 -8.17 -16.04
CA ASP A 86 -28.68 -6.78 -16.30
C ASP A 86 -29.13 -6.54 -17.76
N SER A 87 -30.46 -6.47 -17.85
CA SER A 87 -31.33 -5.74 -18.77
C SER A 87 -30.69 -4.71 -19.73
N ASP A 88 -31.44 -4.39 -20.79
CA ASP A 88 -31.32 -3.24 -21.71
C ASP A 88 -31.13 -1.84 -21.07
N LYS A 89 -30.69 -1.72 -19.82
CA LYS A 89 -30.35 -0.47 -19.17
C LYS A 89 -28.91 -0.09 -19.54
N PRO A 90 -28.69 1.08 -20.17
CA PRO A 90 -27.34 1.57 -20.39
C PRO A 90 -26.60 1.68 -19.05
N LYS A 91 -25.36 1.18 -19.00
CA LYS A 91 -24.47 1.35 -17.84
C LYS A 91 -24.43 2.84 -17.48
N PHE A 92 -24.82 3.20 -16.26
CA PHE A 92 -24.78 4.58 -15.81
C PHE A 92 -23.33 5.07 -15.84
N LYS A 93 -23.07 6.10 -16.64
CA LYS A 93 -21.75 6.71 -16.77
C LYS A 93 -21.82 8.13 -16.20
N PRO A 94 -21.43 8.33 -14.92
CA PRO A 94 -21.59 9.62 -14.24
C PRO A 94 -21.03 10.81 -15.03
N LYS A 95 -19.88 10.60 -15.73
CA LYS A 95 -19.23 11.64 -16.54
C LYS A 95 -20.10 12.16 -17.69
N GLU A 96 -21.02 11.34 -18.22
CA GLU A 96 -21.93 11.71 -19.31
C GLU A 96 -23.15 12.51 -18.83
N HIS A 97 -23.33 12.63 -17.50
CA HIS A 97 -24.47 13.30 -16.88
C HIS A 97 -24.13 14.63 -16.22
N PHE A 98 -22.86 15.07 -16.26
CA PHE A 98 -22.52 16.42 -15.81
C PHE A 98 -23.12 17.47 -16.74
N PRO A 99 -23.60 18.60 -16.19
CA PRO A 99 -24.02 19.75 -17.00
C PRO A 99 -22.92 20.23 -17.94
N VAL A 100 -23.31 20.86 -19.06
CA VAL A 100 -22.36 21.35 -20.08
C VAL A 100 -21.41 22.40 -19.51
N ASP A 101 -21.87 23.19 -18.54
CA ASP A 101 -21.16 24.24 -17.84
C ASP A 101 -20.44 23.77 -16.57
N PHE A 102 -20.48 22.47 -16.25
CA PHE A 102 -19.86 21.90 -15.06
C PHE A 102 -18.38 22.29 -14.96
N ASN A 103 -17.60 22.09 -16.01
CA ASN A 103 -16.17 22.39 -16.00
C ASN A 103 -15.89 23.88 -15.79
N SER A 104 -16.58 24.76 -16.52
CA SER A 104 -16.42 26.20 -16.34
C SER A 104 -16.76 26.63 -14.92
N ARG A 105 -17.81 26.05 -14.31
CA ARG A 105 -18.20 26.39 -12.95
C ARG A 105 -17.19 25.91 -11.91
N ILE A 106 -16.68 24.69 -12.06
CA ILE A 106 -15.62 24.15 -11.20
C ILE A 106 -14.34 24.99 -11.33
N ASP A 107 -13.95 25.38 -12.55
CA ASP A 107 -12.77 26.23 -12.80
C ASP A 107 -12.90 27.60 -12.11
N GLU A 108 -14.06 28.25 -12.25
CA GLU A 108 -14.37 29.54 -11.61
C GLU A 108 -14.27 29.46 -10.09
N ILE A 109 -14.91 28.45 -9.49
CA ILE A 109 -14.91 28.23 -8.05
C ILE A 109 -13.49 27.94 -7.57
N ALA A 110 -12.79 26.99 -8.20
CA ALA A 110 -11.43 26.62 -7.83
C ALA A 110 -10.48 27.82 -7.89
N TYR A 111 -10.56 28.63 -8.95
CA TYR A 111 -9.76 29.84 -9.10
C TYR A 111 -10.03 30.85 -7.99
N SER A 112 -11.30 31.07 -7.62
CA SER A 112 -11.69 31.96 -6.52
C SER A 112 -11.09 31.48 -5.20
N ILE A 113 -11.25 30.18 -4.87
CA ILE A 113 -10.74 29.59 -3.63
C ILE A 113 -9.22 29.70 -3.56
N LEU A 114 -8.51 29.40 -4.66
CA LEU A 114 -7.05 29.53 -4.73
C LEU A 114 -6.59 30.98 -4.53
N THR A 115 -7.35 31.95 -5.05
CA THR A 115 -7.08 33.37 -4.89
C THR A 115 -7.26 33.83 -3.43
N ASP A 116 -8.33 33.38 -2.79
CA ASP A 116 -8.61 33.68 -1.38
C ASP A 116 -7.58 33.02 -0.47
N CYS A 117 -7.17 31.79 -0.79
CA CYS A 117 -6.12 31.04 -0.11
C CYS A 117 -4.68 31.47 -0.49
N LYS A 118 -4.52 32.57 -1.24
CA LYS A 118 -3.22 33.17 -1.60
C LYS A 118 -2.24 32.19 -2.26
N TYR A 119 -2.73 31.34 -3.16
CA TYR A 119 -1.85 30.45 -3.93
C TYR A 119 -0.79 31.25 -4.70
N GLU A 120 0.47 30.86 -4.54
CA GLU A 120 1.61 31.58 -5.11
C GLU A 120 1.61 31.52 -6.65
N ASN A 121 1.79 32.68 -7.29
CA ASN A 121 1.86 32.80 -8.76
C ASN A 121 0.66 32.17 -9.51
N LEU A 122 -0.54 32.25 -8.93
CA LEU A 122 -1.77 31.76 -9.58
C LEU A 122 -2.07 32.55 -10.87
N ASN A 123 -2.15 31.84 -12.00
CA ASN A 123 -2.57 32.38 -13.30
C ASN A 123 -3.81 31.67 -13.81
N THR A 124 -3.89 30.34 -13.69
CA THR A 124 -5.04 29.54 -14.11
C THR A 124 -5.32 28.40 -13.14
N ALA A 125 -6.58 28.00 -13.05
CA ALA A 125 -7.04 26.79 -12.38
C ALA A 125 -8.02 26.09 -13.32
N HIS A 126 -7.76 24.82 -13.63
CA HIS A 126 -8.56 24.05 -14.57
C HIS A 126 -8.84 22.65 -14.02
N PHE A 127 -10.09 22.23 -14.08
CA PHE A 127 -10.51 20.89 -13.71
C PHE A 127 -10.47 19.97 -14.93
N ASN A 128 -9.49 19.07 -14.93
CA ASN A 128 -9.32 18.12 -16.00
C ASN A 128 -10.31 16.95 -15.81
N MET A 129 -11.29 16.84 -16.71
CA MET A 129 -12.30 15.77 -16.67
C MET A 129 -11.74 14.36 -16.92
N GLY A 130 -10.57 14.26 -17.57
CA GLY A 130 -9.86 13.01 -17.80
C GLY A 130 -9.32 12.43 -16.50
N THR A 131 -8.49 13.21 -15.80
CA THR A 131 -7.86 12.84 -14.51
C THR A 131 -8.80 13.01 -13.32
N PHE A 132 -9.86 13.82 -13.48
CA PHE A 132 -10.80 14.21 -12.43
C PHE A 132 -10.11 14.98 -11.30
N ASP A 133 -9.23 15.90 -11.67
CA ASP A 133 -8.35 16.62 -10.74
C ASP A 133 -8.09 18.06 -11.20
N LEU A 134 -7.52 18.87 -10.29
CA LEU A 134 -7.12 20.25 -10.60
C LEU A 134 -5.73 20.31 -11.23
N GLU A 135 -5.64 21.06 -12.31
CA GLU A 135 -4.42 21.57 -12.91
C GLU A 135 -4.29 23.05 -12.59
N ILE A 136 -3.15 23.44 -12.02
CA ILE A 136 -2.87 24.84 -11.68
C ILE A 136 -1.76 25.33 -12.60
N ASN A 137 -1.98 26.47 -13.25
CA ASN A 137 -1.05 27.03 -14.24
C ASN A 137 -0.72 26.06 -15.40
N GLY A 138 -1.63 25.14 -15.73
CA GLY A 138 -1.47 24.12 -16.77
C GLY A 138 -0.61 22.92 -16.36
N TYR A 139 -0.28 22.78 -15.07
CA TYR A 139 0.45 21.65 -14.52
C TYR A 139 -0.45 20.76 -13.68
N ALA A 140 -0.31 19.45 -13.83
CA ALA A 140 -0.90 18.50 -12.90
C ALA A 140 -0.27 18.69 -11.51
N LYS A 141 -1.02 18.39 -10.45
CA LYS A 141 -0.50 18.58 -9.09
C LYS A 141 0.78 17.77 -8.85
N GLU A 142 0.95 16.62 -9.49
CA GLU A 142 2.14 15.78 -9.41
C GLU A 142 3.42 16.49 -9.89
N ASP A 143 3.27 17.46 -10.80
CA ASP A 143 4.38 18.26 -11.34
C ASP A 143 4.74 19.47 -10.44
N SER A 144 4.00 19.68 -9.34
CA SER A 144 4.25 20.75 -8.36
C SER A 144 5.37 20.43 -7.34
N HIS A 145 5.65 21.40 -6.47
CA HIS A 145 6.75 21.42 -5.49
C HIS A 145 6.71 20.36 -4.38
N GLY A 146 5.77 19.40 -4.39
CA GLY A 146 5.80 18.21 -3.54
C GLY A 146 4.48 17.87 -2.85
N LYS A 147 4.50 16.82 -2.01
CA LYS A 147 3.31 16.25 -1.35
C LYS A 147 2.52 17.24 -0.50
N GLY A 148 3.17 18.27 0.05
CA GLY A 148 2.51 19.36 0.78
C GLY A 148 1.57 20.18 -0.08
N TYR A 149 2.03 20.57 -1.28
CA TYR A 149 1.18 21.22 -2.27
C TYR A 149 0.05 20.31 -2.73
N TRP A 150 0.28 19.00 -2.82
CA TRP A 150 -0.79 18.05 -3.17
C TRP A 150 -1.89 18.03 -2.11
N ALA A 151 -1.55 18.02 -0.81
CA ALA A 151 -2.52 18.08 0.27
C ALA A 151 -3.37 19.36 0.22
N PHE A 152 -2.71 20.50 -0.03
CA PHE A 152 -3.39 21.78 -0.21
C PHE A 152 -4.35 21.75 -1.42
N ILE A 153 -3.87 21.31 -2.59
CA ILE A 153 -4.68 21.25 -3.83
C ILE A 153 -5.86 20.29 -3.67
N ASN A 154 -5.65 19.14 -3.02
CA ASN A 154 -6.74 18.20 -2.71
C ASN A 154 -7.80 18.84 -1.80
N THR A 155 -7.37 19.64 -0.81
CA THR A 155 -8.28 20.38 0.06
C THR A 155 -9.09 21.41 -0.73
N VAL A 156 -8.43 22.18 -1.59
CA VAL A 156 -9.09 23.14 -2.49
C VAL A 156 -10.09 22.44 -3.41
N LEU A 157 -9.75 21.29 -3.99
CA LEU A 157 -10.67 20.52 -4.81
C LEU A 157 -11.90 20.07 -4.01
N GLY A 158 -11.69 19.61 -2.78
CA GLY A 158 -12.79 19.28 -1.86
C GLY A 158 -13.70 20.48 -1.56
N LEU A 159 -13.12 21.64 -1.30
CA LEU A 159 -13.86 22.90 -1.11
C LEU A 159 -14.60 23.34 -2.38
N THR A 160 -13.98 23.15 -3.53
CA THR A 160 -14.58 23.46 -4.84
C THR A 160 -15.85 22.63 -5.05
N PHE A 161 -15.77 21.32 -4.80
CA PHE A 161 -16.95 20.46 -4.84
C PHE A 161 -17.97 20.81 -3.76
N ARG A 162 -17.53 21.17 -2.55
CA ARG A 162 -18.44 21.61 -1.48
C ARG A 162 -19.27 22.80 -1.95
N GLN A 163 -18.63 23.85 -2.47
CA GLN A 163 -19.31 25.04 -2.94
C GLN A 163 -20.20 24.73 -4.16
N TYR A 164 -19.68 24.01 -5.16
CA TYR A 164 -20.46 23.60 -6.33
C TYR A 164 -21.72 22.82 -5.95
N LEU A 165 -21.59 21.82 -5.08
CA LEU A 165 -22.73 21.03 -4.62
C LEU A 165 -23.68 21.85 -3.73
N HIS A 166 -23.17 22.84 -2.99
CA HIS A 166 -24.02 23.74 -2.23
C HIS A 166 -24.86 24.65 -3.14
N GLU A 167 -24.30 25.12 -4.25
CA GLU A 167 -24.96 26.02 -5.19
C GLU A 167 -25.90 25.27 -6.16
N GLU A 168 -25.42 24.17 -6.76
CA GLU A 168 -26.05 23.54 -7.93
C GLU A 168 -26.73 22.19 -7.65
N ALA A 169 -26.41 21.50 -6.54
CA ALA A 169 -26.98 20.17 -6.31
C ALA A 169 -28.45 20.23 -5.87
N VAL A 170 -29.27 19.37 -6.47
CA VAL A 170 -30.66 19.13 -6.03
C VAL A 170 -30.68 18.63 -4.58
N TYR A 171 -29.74 17.77 -4.21
CA TYR A 171 -29.58 17.24 -2.86
C TYR A 171 -28.19 17.60 -2.33
N LYS A 172 -28.18 18.51 -1.35
CA LYS A 172 -26.94 19.06 -0.77
C LYS A 172 -26.43 18.14 0.34
N PRO A 173 -25.17 17.63 0.29
CA PRO A 173 -24.62 16.74 1.30
C PRO A 173 -24.56 17.32 2.72
N GLY A 174 -24.52 18.66 2.85
CA GLY A 174 -24.62 19.38 4.12
C GLY A 174 -23.42 19.25 5.07
N ILE A 175 -22.42 18.44 4.73
CA ILE A 175 -21.21 18.21 5.54
C ILE A 175 -19.95 18.11 4.65
N PHE A 176 -18.85 18.68 5.13
CA PHE A 176 -17.50 18.55 4.58
C PHE A 176 -16.51 18.30 5.71
N VAL A 177 -15.72 17.23 5.60
CA VAL A 177 -14.73 16.85 6.62
C VAL A 177 -13.37 16.75 5.96
N VAL A 178 -12.38 17.44 6.51
CA VAL A 178 -10.99 17.39 6.05
C VAL A 178 -10.06 17.13 7.22
N ALA A 179 -9.14 16.19 7.03
CA ALA A 179 -8.07 15.88 7.97
C ALA A 179 -6.74 16.29 7.35
N THR A 180 -5.90 16.95 8.15
CA THR A 180 -4.56 17.40 7.77
C THR A 180 -4.51 18.12 6.41
N PRO A 181 -5.29 19.21 6.21
CA PRO A 181 -5.40 19.90 4.93
C PRO A 181 -4.06 20.40 4.36
N LEU A 182 -3.04 20.53 5.21
CA LEU A 182 -1.74 21.10 4.87
C LEU A 182 -0.58 20.12 5.10
N LEU A 183 -0.84 18.80 5.07
CA LEU A 183 0.16 17.78 5.42
C LEU A 183 1.46 17.94 4.61
N GLY A 184 2.52 18.37 5.29
CA GLY A 184 3.85 18.53 4.69
C GLY A 184 3.99 19.73 3.76
N LEU A 185 3.09 20.72 3.85
CA LEU A 185 3.25 22.01 3.18
C LEU A 185 4.43 22.77 3.79
N ASP A 186 5.41 23.06 2.94
CA ASP A 186 6.52 23.97 3.24
C ASP A 186 6.53 25.05 2.15
N GLN A 187 6.38 26.30 2.57
CA GLN A 187 6.29 27.46 1.69
C GLN A 187 7.57 28.30 1.68
N GLY A 188 8.58 27.95 2.49
CA GLY A 188 9.77 28.78 2.67
C GLY A 188 9.50 30.16 3.29
N VAL A 189 8.29 30.40 3.80
CA VAL A 189 7.87 31.57 4.59
C VAL A 189 7.44 31.11 5.98
N GLU A 190 7.48 32.00 6.96
CA GLU A 190 6.97 31.68 8.30
C GLU A 190 5.50 31.27 8.24
N ASP A 191 5.15 30.17 8.91
CA ASP A 191 3.83 29.56 8.88
C ASP A 191 2.71 30.55 9.26
N ASN A 192 2.99 31.47 10.19
CA ASN A 192 2.08 32.50 10.68
C ASN A 192 2.10 33.81 9.88
N ALA A 193 2.83 33.87 8.75
CA ALA A 193 2.79 35.04 7.90
C ALA A 193 1.34 35.26 7.40
N PRO A 194 0.76 36.48 7.49
CA PRO A 194 -0.59 36.74 6.99
C PRO A 194 -0.77 36.46 5.49
N THR A 195 0.34 36.42 4.76
CA THR A 195 0.40 36.12 3.32
C THR A 195 0.65 34.64 3.03
N SER A 196 0.85 33.79 4.04
CA SER A 196 1.06 32.35 3.82
C SER A 196 -0.24 31.68 3.36
N MET A 197 -0.11 30.63 2.54
CA MET A 197 -1.26 29.83 2.10
C MET A 197 -1.88 29.09 3.29
N ARG A 198 -1.06 28.71 4.28
CA ARG A 198 -1.51 28.14 5.55
C ARG A 198 -2.51 29.07 6.25
N THR A 199 -2.11 30.31 6.55
CA THR A 199 -2.97 31.28 7.23
C THR A 199 -4.21 31.58 6.40
N ALA A 200 -4.03 31.79 5.09
CA ALA A 200 -5.13 32.11 4.19
C ALA A 200 -6.16 30.98 4.06
N LEU A 201 -5.74 29.71 4.04
CA LEU A 201 -6.66 28.56 4.00
C LEU A 201 -7.50 28.47 5.28
N PHE A 202 -6.89 28.64 6.45
CA PHE A 202 -7.64 28.61 7.70
C PHE A 202 -8.56 29.82 7.85
N GLN A 203 -8.15 30.99 7.35
CA GLN A 203 -9.03 32.14 7.25
C GLN A 203 -10.21 31.86 6.30
N TYR A 204 -9.96 31.21 5.16
CA TYR A 204 -11.01 30.79 4.23
C TYR A 204 -12.04 29.87 4.91
N PHE A 205 -11.61 28.92 5.75
CA PHE A 205 -12.53 28.07 6.52
C PHE A 205 -13.42 28.88 7.47
N ILE A 206 -12.87 29.89 8.15
CA ILE A 206 -13.61 30.79 9.03
C ILE A 206 -14.61 31.61 8.22
N ASP A 207 -14.22 32.12 7.06
CA ASP A 207 -15.07 33.02 6.29
C ASP A 207 -16.20 32.28 5.56
N ASN A 208 -16.04 30.97 5.27
CA ASN A 208 -16.96 30.18 4.43
C ASN A 208 -17.77 29.11 5.20
N GLN A 209 -18.26 29.47 6.39
CA GLN A 209 -19.03 28.57 7.27
C GLN A 209 -20.50 28.32 6.84
N SER A 210 -21.03 29.07 5.87
CA SER A 210 -22.46 29.04 5.50
C SER A 210 -22.86 27.87 4.59
N GLU A 211 -21.92 27.21 3.91
CA GLU A 211 -22.19 26.16 2.92
C GLU A 211 -22.29 24.76 3.56
N GLY A 212 -23.00 24.67 4.69
CA GLY A 212 -23.11 23.45 5.50
C GLY A 212 -21.95 23.25 6.47
N GLN A 213 -22.02 22.17 7.26
CA GLN A 213 -21.09 21.91 8.35
C GLN A 213 -19.70 21.56 7.82
N MET A 214 -18.69 22.33 8.24
CA MET A 214 -17.29 22.04 7.98
C MET A 214 -16.61 21.52 9.26
N ILE A 215 -15.90 20.40 9.15
CA ILE A 215 -15.09 19.84 10.23
C ILE A 215 -13.65 19.73 9.73
N VAL A 216 -12.76 20.47 10.38
CA VAL A 216 -11.32 20.46 10.11
C VAL A 216 -10.60 19.80 11.28
N VAL A 217 -9.79 18.79 10.99
CA VAL A 217 -8.96 18.11 11.99
C VAL A 217 -7.49 18.37 11.64
N GLU A 218 -6.77 19.00 12.56
CA GLU A 218 -5.35 19.33 12.37
C GLU A 218 -4.57 19.25 13.69
N ASN A 219 -3.26 19.05 13.59
CA ASN A 219 -2.35 19.12 14.73
C ASN A 219 -2.14 20.58 15.17
N THR A 220 -2.08 20.80 16.48
CA THR A 220 -1.90 22.15 17.06
C THR A 220 -0.63 22.86 16.60
N LYS A 221 0.45 22.11 16.35
CA LYS A 221 1.71 22.65 15.82
C LYS A 221 1.59 23.22 14.39
N ASP A 222 0.59 22.77 13.64
CA ASP A 222 0.39 23.09 12.23
C ASP A 222 -0.73 24.14 12.03
N LEU A 223 -1.41 24.53 13.12
CA LEU A 223 -2.45 25.55 13.09
C LEU A 223 -1.85 26.97 13.09
N PRO A 224 -2.21 27.83 12.13
CA PRO A 224 -1.80 29.23 12.15
C PRO A 224 -2.41 29.98 13.34
N GLU A 225 -1.75 31.05 13.77
CA GLU A 225 -2.24 31.93 14.83
C GLU A 225 -3.41 32.82 14.35
N LEU A 226 -4.63 32.28 14.45
CA LEU A 226 -5.89 32.98 14.18
C LEU A 226 -6.83 32.95 15.41
N ASP A 227 -7.76 33.90 15.49
CA ASP A 227 -8.83 33.89 16.48
C ASP A 227 -10.07 33.17 15.93
N TYR A 228 -9.98 31.84 15.92
CA TYR A 228 -11.02 30.96 15.40
C TYR A 228 -12.39 31.17 16.07
N GLU A 229 -12.41 31.34 17.39
CA GLU A 229 -13.67 31.48 18.14
C GLU A 229 -14.32 32.84 17.89
N ALA A 230 -13.54 33.93 17.78
CA ALA A 230 -14.08 35.22 17.37
C ALA A 230 -14.61 35.20 15.94
N GLY A 231 -14.01 34.37 15.07
CA GLY A 231 -14.51 34.05 13.73
C GLY A 231 -15.77 33.17 13.71
N GLY A 232 -16.28 32.75 14.88
CA GLY A 232 -17.49 31.92 14.99
C GLY A 232 -17.24 30.42 14.87
N ALA A 233 -16.00 29.99 14.64
CA ALA A 233 -15.67 28.58 14.59
C ALA A 233 -15.71 27.94 15.99
N LYS A 234 -16.26 26.74 16.07
CA LYS A 234 -16.19 25.91 17.28
C LYS A 234 -14.87 25.14 17.29
N VAL A 235 -14.02 25.42 18.28
CA VAL A 235 -12.72 24.74 18.45
C VAL A 235 -12.80 23.75 19.61
N ILE A 236 -12.35 22.51 19.38
CA ILE A 236 -12.18 21.49 20.43
C ILE A 236 -10.70 21.08 20.41
N GLU A 237 -9.95 21.50 21.43
CA GLU A 237 -8.52 21.15 21.53
C GLU A 237 -8.32 19.85 22.33
N PHE A 238 -7.54 18.92 21.76
CA PHE A 238 -7.11 17.70 22.44
C PHE A 238 -5.71 17.87 23.01
N THR A 239 -5.62 18.15 24.31
CA THR A 239 -4.39 18.64 24.94
C THR A 239 -3.43 17.54 25.40
N GLN A 240 -3.94 16.33 25.67
CA GLN A 240 -3.22 15.28 26.44
C GLN A 240 -2.63 15.78 27.78
N ASP A 241 -3.07 16.95 28.26
CA ASP A 241 -2.69 17.57 29.53
C ASP A 241 -3.97 18.03 30.26
N LYS A 242 -3.94 18.08 31.59
CA LYS A 242 -5.06 18.46 32.45
C LYS A 242 -5.36 19.96 32.34
N TYR A 243 -6.04 20.35 31.26
CA TYR A 243 -6.84 21.57 31.12
C TYR A 243 -6.12 22.90 30.83
N LYS A 244 -4.91 22.89 30.27
CA LYS A 244 -4.30 24.13 29.75
C LYS A 244 -4.56 24.26 28.25
N SER A 245 -5.53 25.10 27.91
CA SER A 245 -5.89 25.46 26.54
C SER A 245 -6.21 26.95 26.46
N LYS A 246 -5.94 27.56 25.31
CA LYS A 246 -6.39 28.93 25.00
C LYS A 246 -7.86 28.97 24.53
N TYR A 247 -8.43 27.83 24.18
CA TYR A 247 -9.79 27.69 23.67
C TYR A 247 -10.77 27.35 24.81
N LYS A 248 -12.05 27.71 24.63
CA LYS A 248 -13.10 27.47 25.62
C LYS A 248 -13.39 25.99 25.82
N GLU A 249 -13.33 25.19 24.75
CA GLU A 249 -13.48 23.74 24.81
C GLU A 249 -12.14 23.04 24.62
N SER A 250 -11.70 22.30 25.64
CA SER A 250 -10.54 21.40 25.56
C SER A 250 -10.78 20.10 26.32
N ARG A 251 -10.10 19.03 25.89
CA ARG A 251 -10.23 17.68 26.44
C ARG A 251 -8.89 16.96 26.42
N TYR A 252 -8.71 16.00 27.32
CA TYR A 252 -7.51 15.17 27.34
C TYR A 252 -7.33 14.37 26.04
N GLY A 253 -8.40 13.74 25.56
CA GLY A 253 -8.44 12.95 24.32
C GLY A 253 -9.84 12.88 23.73
N PHE A 254 -10.05 12.02 22.73
CA PHE A 254 -11.33 11.90 22.02
C PHE A 254 -12.46 11.36 22.89
N LEU A 255 -12.15 10.46 23.82
CA LEU A 255 -13.12 9.88 24.74
C LEU A 255 -13.23 10.73 26.01
N HIS A 256 -14.46 10.94 26.44
CA HIS A 256 -14.74 11.57 27.73
C HIS A 256 -14.19 10.72 28.87
N ASP A 257 -13.49 11.37 29.81
CA ASP A 257 -12.99 10.78 31.05
C ASP A 257 -12.02 9.59 30.90
N VAL A 258 -11.40 9.43 29.73
CA VAL A 258 -10.33 8.46 29.49
C VAL A 258 -8.99 9.19 29.45
N TYR A 259 -8.07 8.77 30.32
CA TYR A 259 -6.74 9.35 30.47
C TYR A 259 -5.67 8.27 30.25
N SER A 260 -4.60 8.59 29.51
CA SER A 260 -3.45 7.68 29.40
C SER A 260 -2.64 7.76 30.69
N ASN A 261 -2.32 6.60 31.25
CA ASN A 261 -1.49 6.46 32.46
C ASN A 261 -0.02 6.79 32.19
#